data_AF-A0A2M7B5X8-F1
#
_entry.id   AF-A0A2M7B5X8-F1
#
_cell.length_a   1.000
_cell.length_b   1.000
_cell.length_c   1.000
_cell.angle_alpha   90.00
_cell.angle_beta   90.00
_cell.angle_gamma   90.00
#
_symmetry.space_group_name_H-M   'P 1'
#
loop_
_entity.id
_entity.type
_entity.pdbx_description
1 polymer ?
#
loop_
_entity_poly.entity_id
_entity_poly.type
_entity_poly.pdbx_seq_one_letter_code
_entity_poly.pdbx_strand_id
1 'polypeptide(L)'
;MNSFKDIAYQILKEAGKSLHSKEITKIALERGWLKTAGKTPEATMNAHLVVDINAKKEKSRFVKTGPSVFGLNENFVTPEKIEVKKAERIYKISKDVSTKQKGDIAEARIAELITLYGDTTLSCYKPISDDEGIDLIVKEKGSLKTMYIQIKSRFGDNPDGIFTATTKTVTIVDNYSTAMTFCFFNTEEGDLWDYLWFVPAPDLIKHANKLDGGRLLGFVAGRKKKESNKWDNYLIDKRDLANQIIAQMKRI
;
A
#
# COMPACT_ATOMS: atom_id res chain seq x y z
N MET A 1 2.83 16.04 -9.50
CA MET A 1 1.58 16.58 -8.92
C MET A 1 1.90 17.95 -8.35
N ASN A 2 1.19 19.01 -8.77
CA ASN A 2 1.48 20.37 -8.31
C ASN A 2 0.99 20.54 -6.87
N SER A 3 1.80 21.16 -6.01
CA SER A 3 1.39 21.39 -4.62
C SER A 3 0.30 22.47 -4.54
N PHE A 4 -0.50 22.48 -3.46
CA PHE A 4 -1.49 23.54 -3.19
C PHE A 4 -0.91 24.95 -3.38
N LYS A 5 0.33 25.13 -2.93
CA LYS A 5 1.01 26.42 -3.01
C LYS A 5 1.38 26.75 -4.46
N ASP A 6 1.81 25.77 -5.27
CA ASP A 6 2.17 26.04 -6.68
C ASP A 6 0.94 26.42 -7.50
N ILE A 7 -0.17 25.74 -7.24
CA ILE A 7 -1.47 26.03 -7.84
C ILE A 7 -1.94 27.44 -7.44
N ALA A 8 -1.89 27.77 -6.15
CA ALA A 8 -2.30 29.09 -5.66
C ALA A 8 -1.44 30.23 -6.26
N TYR A 9 -0.13 30.01 -6.39
CA TYR A 9 0.77 30.98 -7.02
C TYR A 9 0.38 31.24 -8.46
N GLN A 10 0.13 30.18 -9.24
CA GLN A 10 -0.28 30.31 -10.64
C GLN A 10 -1.62 31.06 -10.77
N ILE A 11 -2.62 30.73 -9.93
CA ILE A 11 -3.93 31.37 -9.96
C ILE A 11 -3.84 32.85 -9.59
N LEU A 12 -3.11 33.21 -8.52
CA LEU A 12 -2.93 34.60 -8.12
C LEU A 12 -2.13 35.41 -9.15
N LYS A 13 -1.14 34.78 -9.81
CA LYS A 13 -0.36 35.38 -10.88
C LYS A 13 -1.23 35.71 -12.09
N GLU A 14 -2.11 34.79 -12.50
CA GLU A 14 -3.03 35.01 -13.61
C GLU A 14 -4.15 36.00 -13.26
N ALA A 15 -4.64 35.97 -12.02
CA ALA A 15 -5.69 36.88 -11.58
C ALA A 15 -5.21 38.32 -11.43
N GLY A 16 -3.91 38.53 -11.18
CA GLY A 16 -3.31 39.86 -10.98
C GLY A 16 -3.83 40.62 -9.76
N LYS A 17 -4.56 39.96 -8.86
CA LYS A 17 -5.17 40.56 -7.66
C LYS A 17 -5.21 39.56 -6.52
N SER A 18 -5.39 40.06 -5.30
CA SER A 18 -5.64 39.21 -4.14
C SER A 18 -6.98 38.50 -4.25
N LEU A 19 -7.02 37.22 -3.87
CA LEU A 19 -8.22 36.39 -3.90
C LEU A 19 -8.44 35.72 -2.55
N HIS A 20 -9.71 35.43 -2.23
CA HIS A 20 -10.01 34.60 -1.06
C HIS A 20 -9.60 33.15 -1.35
N SER A 21 -9.09 32.44 -0.33
CA SER A 21 -8.77 31.00 -0.42
C SER A 21 -9.88 30.14 -1.05
N LYS A 22 -11.16 30.48 -0.81
CA LYS A 22 -12.32 29.81 -1.41
C LYS A 22 -12.35 29.96 -2.93
N GLU A 23 -12.06 31.16 -3.44
CA GLU A 23 -12.02 31.44 -4.87
C GLU A 23 -10.81 30.75 -5.52
N ILE A 24 -9.64 30.81 -4.88
CA ILE A 24 -8.43 30.11 -5.33
C ILE A 24 -8.71 28.61 -5.45
N THR A 25 -9.32 28.01 -4.43
CA THR A 25 -9.69 26.58 -4.45
C THR A 25 -10.73 26.28 -5.52
N LYS A 26 -11.75 27.13 -5.69
CA LYS A 26 -12.78 26.94 -6.72
C LYS A 26 -12.16 26.91 -8.12
N ILE A 27 -11.32 27.89 -8.45
CA ILE A 27 -10.60 27.96 -9.74
C ILE A 27 -9.71 26.72 -9.93
N ALA A 28 -9.03 26.29 -8.87
CA ALA A 28 -8.16 25.12 -8.91
C ALA A 28 -8.90 23.81 -9.20
N LEU A 29 -10.11 23.65 -8.66
CA LEU A 29 -10.98 22.50 -8.91
C LEU A 29 -11.60 22.56 -10.31
N GLU A 30 -12.10 23.71 -10.74
CA GLU A 30 -12.69 23.92 -12.07
C GLU A 30 -11.69 23.60 -13.19
N ARG A 31 -10.41 23.92 -12.99
CA ARG A 31 -9.34 23.63 -13.95
C ARG A 31 -8.77 22.21 -13.84
N GLY A 32 -9.24 21.41 -12.89
CA GLY A 32 -8.71 20.07 -12.62
C GLY A 32 -7.27 20.05 -12.10
N TRP A 33 -6.74 21.19 -11.67
CA TRP A 33 -5.37 21.32 -11.16
C TRP A 33 -5.24 20.78 -9.75
N LEU A 34 -6.34 20.82 -8.98
CA LEU A 34 -6.42 20.28 -7.64
C LEU A 34 -7.32 19.04 -7.62
N LYS A 35 -6.80 17.94 -7.06
CA LYS A 35 -7.59 16.74 -6.74
C LYS A 35 -7.62 16.57 -5.23
N THR A 36 -8.80 16.42 -4.63
CA THR A 36 -8.95 16.36 -3.17
C THR A 36 -9.86 15.23 -2.75
N ALA A 37 -9.43 14.42 -1.78
CA ALA A 37 -10.28 13.45 -1.08
C ALA A 37 -10.97 14.05 0.16
N GLY A 38 -10.50 15.23 0.62
CA GLY A 38 -11.03 15.90 1.82
C GLY A 38 -12.30 16.70 1.55
N LYS A 39 -13.14 16.86 2.59
CA LYS A 39 -14.43 17.57 2.50
C LYS A 39 -14.32 19.10 2.39
N THR A 40 -13.19 19.69 2.79
CA THR A 40 -13.03 21.16 2.92
C THR A 40 -11.71 21.66 2.30
N PRO A 41 -11.52 21.50 0.98
CA PRO A 41 -10.28 21.86 0.29
C PRO A 41 -9.91 23.35 0.39
N GLU A 42 -10.89 24.24 0.60
CA GLU A 42 -10.70 25.67 0.83
C GLU A 42 -10.03 25.99 2.17
N ALA A 43 -10.32 25.20 3.21
CA ALA A 43 -9.68 25.32 4.51
C ALA A 43 -8.23 24.86 4.44
N THR A 44 -7.98 23.76 3.71
CA THR A 44 -6.62 23.25 3.41
C THR A 44 -5.80 24.27 2.62
N MET A 45 -6.38 24.87 1.58
CA MET A 45 -5.73 25.94 0.79
C MET A 45 -5.34 27.12 1.69
N ASN A 46 -6.28 27.63 2.49
CA ASN A 46 -6.01 28.71 3.45
C ASN A 46 -4.86 28.35 4.40
N ALA A 47 -4.89 27.15 5.01
CA ALA A 47 -3.86 26.70 5.93
C ALA A 47 -2.48 26.64 5.26
N HIS A 48 -2.37 26.11 4.04
CA HIS A 48 -1.11 26.05 3.31
C HIS A 48 -0.51 27.45 3.04
N LEU A 49 -1.34 28.42 2.70
CA LEU A 49 -0.90 29.80 2.46
C LEU A 49 -0.49 30.51 3.76
N VAL A 50 -1.28 30.38 4.82
CA VAL A 50 -0.96 30.94 6.14
C VAL A 50 0.35 30.37 6.69
N VAL A 51 0.54 29.05 6.62
CA VAL A 51 1.77 28.41 7.12
C VAL A 51 3.00 28.85 6.32
N ASP A 52 2.90 28.96 4.98
CA ASP A 52 4.03 29.42 4.16
C ASP A 52 4.42 30.87 4.50
N ILE A 53 3.43 31.74 4.66
CA ILE A 53 3.62 33.14 5.08
C ILE A 53 4.26 33.21 6.46
N ASN A 54 3.75 32.47 7.44
CA ASN A 54 4.28 32.52 8.81
C ASN A 54 5.70 31.95 8.90
N ALA A 55 5.99 30.86 8.19
CA ALA A 55 7.29 30.21 8.23
C ALA A 55 8.38 31.00 7.49
N LYS A 56 8.04 31.62 6.35
CA LYS A 56 9.01 32.32 5.50
C LYS A 56 9.00 33.84 5.66
N LYS A 57 7.97 34.41 6.27
CA LYS A 57 7.75 35.85 6.43
C LYS A 57 7.93 36.56 5.07
N GLU A 58 8.81 37.55 5.00
CA GLU A 58 9.13 38.33 3.79
C GLU A 58 9.67 37.48 2.63
N LYS A 59 10.16 36.26 2.90
CA LYS A 59 10.63 35.31 1.88
C LYS A 59 9.50 34.44 1.31
N SER A 60 8.26 34.59 1.80
CA SER A 60 7.09 33.92 1.24
C SER A 60 6.76 34.51 -0.14
N ARG A 61 6.29 33.68 -1.07
CA ARG A 61 5.76 34.15 -2.36
C ARG A 61 4.36 34.77 -2.25
N PHE A 62 3.75 34.66 -1.08
CA PHE A 62 2.41 35.16 -0.77
C PHE A 62 2.46 36.21 0.32
N VAL A 63 1.49 37.11 0.31
CA VAL A 63 1.16 38.02 1.39
C VAL A 63 -0.31 37.86 1.77
N LYS A 64 -0.63 38.06 3.05
CA LYS A 64 -2.01 38.05 3.54
C LYS A 64 -2.54 39.48 3.54
N THR A 65 -3.54 39.77 2.71
CA THR A 65 -4.11 41.12 2.56
C THR A 65 -5.45 41.28 3.30
N GLY A 66 -5.99 40.19 3.86
CA GLY A 66 -7.22 40.21 4.66
C GLY A 66 -7.54 38.84 5.26
N PRO A 67 -8.68 38.69 5.97
CA PRO A 67 -9.13 37.40 6.50
C PRO A 67 -9.30 36.37 5.37
N SER A 68 -8.40 35.39 5.32
CA SER A 68 -8.34 34.36 4.27
C SER A 68 -8.20 34.89 2.83
N VAL A 69 -7.69 36.11 2.66
CA VAL A 69 -7.42 36.74 1.37
C VAL A 69 -5.91 36.87 1.17
N PHE A 70 -5.43 36.42 0.02
CA PHE A 70 -4.01 36.27 -0.29
C PHE A 70 -3.66 36.92 -1.62
N GLY A 71 -2.50 37.58 -1.68
CA GLY A 71 -1.89 38.13 -2.89
C GLY A 71 -0.47 37.60 -3.10
N LEU A 72 0.15 37.97 -4.22
CA LEU A 72 1.57 37.68 -4.47
C LEU A 72 2.46 38.70 -3.75
N ASN A 73 3.58 38.23 -3.22
CA ASN A 73 4.61 39.11 -2.67
C ASN A 73 5.46 39.65 -3.82
N GLU A 74 5.44 40.97 -4.04
CA GLU A 74 6.20 41.64 -5.09
C GLU A 74 7.73 41.55 -4.87
N ASN A 75 8.16 41.43 -3.61
CA ASN A 75 9.57 41.31 -3.23
C ASN A 75 10.08 39.86 -3.25
N PHE A 76 9.29 38.92 -3.77
CA PHE A 76 9.68 37.51 -3.81
C PHE A 76 10.81 37.28 -4.81
N VAL A 77 11.99 36.98 -4.29
CA VAL A 77 13.12 36.44 -5.07
C VAL A 77 13.05 34.91 -5.01
N THR A 78 13.01 34.27 -6.18
CA THR A 78 12.99 32.80 -6.25
C THR A 78 14.31 32.25 -5.69
N PRO A 79 14.31 31.51 -4.58
CA PRO A 79 15.53 30.90 -4.08
C PRO A 79 15.99 29.83 -5.07
N GLU A 80 17.29 29.78 -5.38
CA GLU A 80 17.87 28.66 -6.10
C GLU A 80 17.55 27.35 -5.35
N LYS A 81 17.12 26.33 -6.08
CA LYS A 81 16.82 25.01 -5.52
C LYS A 81 18.12 24.37 -5.06
N ILE A 82 18.52 24.58 -3.81
CA ILE A 82 19.54 23.76 -3.16
C ILE A 82 18.85 22.44 -2.81
N GLU A 83 19.12 21.40 -3.59
CA GLU A 83 18.75 20.03 -3.23
C GLU A 83 19.53 19.62 -1.98
N VAL A 84 18.94 19.89 -0.81
CA VAL A 84 19.44 19.32 0.43
C VAL A 84 19.14 17.83 0.38
N LYS A 85 20.13 17.02 -0.01
CA LYS A 85 20.08 15.57 0.15
C LYS A 85 19.86 15.29 1.64
N LYS A 86 18.64 14.88 2.01
CA LYS A 86 18.34 14.39 3.35
C LYS A 86 19.34 13.27 3.64
N ALA A 87 20.02 13.34 4.79
CA ALA A 87 20.86 12.24 5.25
C ALA A 87 20.01 10.97 5.31
N GLU A 88 20.37 9.97 4.50
CA GLU A 88 19.73 8.66 4.49
C GLU A 88 19.99 7.99 5.84
N ARG A 89 18.95 7.93 6.68
CA ARG A 89 19.02 7.14 7.91
C ARG A 89 18.91 5.68 7.53
N ILE A 90 19.94 4.90 7.82
CA ILE A 90 19.89 3.45 7.68
C ILE A 90 19.03 2.90 8.82
N TYR A 91 17.86 2.36 8.48
CA TYR A 91 16.98 1.68 9.43
C TYR A 91 17.41 0.22 9.57
N LYS A 92 17.46 -0.30 10.79
CA LYS A 92 17.80 -1.71 11.07
C LYS A 92 16.64 -2.37 11.79
N ILE A 93 16.31 -3.61 11.42
CA ILE A 93 15.36 -4.43 12.17
C ILE A 93 16.03 -4.93 13.45
N SER A 94 15.25 -5.01 14.54
CA SER A 94 15.70 -5.63 15.79
C SER A 94 16.05 -7.10 15.59
N LYS A 95 17.16 -7.54 16.17
CA LYS A 95 17.61 -8.93 16.08
C LYS A 95 16.70 -9.90 16.84
N ASP A 96 15.94 -9.39 17.81
CA ASP A 96 15.11 -10.20 18.73
C ASP A 96 13.68 -10.41 18.23
N VAL A 97 13.36 -9.98 16.99
CA VAL A 97 12.05 -10.26 16.40
C VAL A 97 11.94 -11.75 16.09
N SER A 98 11.10 -12.44 16.87
CA SER A 98 10.83 -13.86 16.76
C SER A 98 10.15 -14.24 15.43
N THR A 99 10.15 -15.53 15.09
CA THR A 99 9.45 -16.06 13.92
C THR A 99 7.95 -15.82 13.98
N LYS A 100 7.34 -15.94 15.18
CA LYS A 100 5.92 -15.64 15.39
C LYS A 100 5.61 -14.17 15.12
N GLN A 101 6.39 -13.25 15.70
CA GLN A 101 6.21 -11.81 15.46
C GLN A 101 6.40 -11.45 13.97
N LYS A 102 7.33 -12.09 13.26
CA LYS A 102 7.49 -11.91 11.81
C LYS A 102 6.25 -12.37 11.04
N GLY A 103 5.66 -13.51 11.43
CA GLY A 103 4.39 -13.99 10.91
C GLY A 103 3.27 -12.98 11.12
N ASP A 104 3.07 -12.55 12.38
CA ASP A 104 2.04 -11.57 12.76
C ASP A 104 2.17 -10.25 11.97
N ILE A 105 3.39 -9.76 11.77
CA ILE A 105 3.65 -8.56 10.95
C ILE A 105 3.21 -8.77 9.50
N ALA A 106 3.58 -9.89 8.89
CA ALA A 106 3.22 -10.19 7.50
C ALA A 106 1.70 -10.37 7.35
N GLU A 107 1.05 -11.06 8.28
CA GLU A 107 -0.41 -11.24 8.31
C GLU A 107 -1.14 -9.90 8.41
N ALA A 108 -0.68 -9.01 9.32
CA ALA A 108 -1.24 -7.68 9.45
C ALA A 108 -1.09 -6.86 8.16
N ARG A 109 0.09 -6.90 7.52
CA ARG A 109 0.32 -6.21 6.23
C ARG A 109 -0.58 -6.74 5.12
N ILE A 110 -0.76 -8.06 5.04
CA ILE A 110 -1.68 -8.66 4.07
C ILE A 110 -3.13 -8.24 4.34
N ALA A 111 -3.58 -8.25 5.60
CA ALA A 111 -4.92 -7.80 5.97
C ALA A 111 -5.16 -6.32 5.63
N GLU A 112 -4.17 -5.46 5.87
CA GLU A 112 -4.18 -4.04 5.48
C GLU A 112 -4.37 -3.89 3.96
N LEU A 113 -3.58 -4.60 3.15
CA LEU A 113 -3.67 -4.56 1.68
C LEU A 113 -5.04 -5.04 1.18
N ILE A 114 -5.54 -6.16 1.71
CA ILE A 114 -6.84 -6.73 1.33
C ILE A 114 -7.98 -5.79 1.69
N THR A 115 -7.89 -5.11 2.84
CA THR A 115 -8.93 -4.18 3.30
C THR A 115 -8.89 -2.84 2.56
N LEU A 116 -7.69 -2.40 2.15
CA LEU A 116 -7.47 -1.11 1.51
C LEU A 116 -7.79 -1.13 0.01
N TYR A 117 -7.42 -2.19 -0.69
CA TYR A 117 -7.61 -2.34 -2.13
C TYR A 117 -8.84 -3.20 -2.47
N GLY A 118 -9.24 -3.19 -3.73
CA GLY A 118 -10.29 -4.06 -4.27
C GLY A 118 -11.46 -3.30 -4.89
N ASP A 119 -12.08 -3.93 -5.90
CA ASP A 119 -13.27 -3.42 -6.58
C ASP A 119 -14.53 -3.49 -5.70
N THR A 120 -14.55 -4.46 -4.78
CA THR A 120 -15.56 -4.60 -3.72
C THR A 120 -14.91 -4.48 -2.35
N THR A 121 -15.73 -4.24 -1.33
CA THR A 121 -15.23 -4.07 0.03
C THR A 121 -15.09 -5.42 0.71
N LEU A 122 -13.85 -5.81 1.00
CA LEU A 122 -13.53 -7.00 1.78
C LEU A 122 -13.40 -6.66 3.28
N SER A 123 -13.52 -7.68 4.13
CA SER A 123 -13.27 -7.60 5.57
C SER A 123 -12.41 -8.78 5.99
N CYS A 124 -11.33 -8.49 6.71
CA CYS A 124 -10.43 -9.50 7.25
C CYS A 124 -10.72 -9.75 8.73
N TYR A 125 -10.73 -11.02 9.12
CA TYR A 125 -10.86 -11.47 10.49
C TYR A 125 -9.69 -12.41 10.81
N LYS A 126 -9.07 -12.25 11.97
CA LYS A 126 -8.04 -13.17 12.47
C LYS A 126 -8.70 -14.15 13.45
N PRO A 127 -8.56 -15.46 13.27
CA PRO A 127 -9.12 -16.43 14.20
C PRO A 127 -8.40 -16.36 15.56
N ILE A 128 -9.10 -16.71 16.63
CA ILE A 128 -8.55 -16.74 17.99
C ILE A 128 -7.62 -17.95 18.17
N SER A 129 -7.93 -19.06 17.50
CA SER A 129 -7.14 -20.31 17.47
C SER A 129 -6.52 -20.50 16.08
N ASP A 130 -5.29 -21.02 16.03
CA ASP A 130 -4.49 -21.23 14.82
C ASP A 130 -4.26 -22.72 14.48
N ASP A 131 -5.02 -23.62 15.09
CA ASP A 131 -4.90 -25.08 14.95
C ASP A 131 -5.35 -25.61 13.57
N GLU A 132 -6.18 -24.85 12.85
CA GLU A 132 -6.65 -25.18 11.50
C GLU A 132 -5.71 -24.70 10.40
N GLY A 133 -4.63 -23.98 10.73
CA GLY A 133 -3.71 -23.40 9.74
C GLY A 133 -4.31 -22.26 8.93
N ILE A 134 -5.33 -21.59 9.46
CA ILE A 134 -5.97 -20.41 8.88
C ILE A 134 -5.42 -19.17 9.59
N ASP A 135 -4.79 -18.27 8.85
CA ASP A 135 -4.21 -17.04 9.43
C ASP A 135 -5.17 -15.86 9.26
N LEU A 136 -5.92 -15.80 8.14
CA LEU A 136 -6.96 -14.81 7.89
C LEU A 136 -8.22 -15.44 7.29
N ILE A 137 -9.38 -14.97 7.76
CA ILE A 137 -10.69 -15.20 7.13
C ILE A 137 -11.07 -13.90 6.43
N VAL A 138 -11.26 -13.96 5.12
CA VAL A 138 -11.60 -12.81 4.28
C VAL A 138 -13.02 -12.98 3.77
N LYS A 139 -13.87 -12.01 4.06
CA LYS A 139 -15.28 -12.04 3.69
C LYS A 139 -15.62 -10.82 2.83
N GLU A 140 -16.40 -11.04 1.79
CA GLU A 140 -16.99 -9.94 1.04
C GLU A 140 -18.16 -9.30 1.82
N LYS A 141 -18.16 -7.98 1.95
CA LYS A 141 -19.23 -7.27 2.66
C LYS A 141 -20.55 -7.40 1.88
N GLY A 142 -21.62 -7.72 2.60
CA GLY A 142 -22.94 -7.90 2.00
C GLY A 142 -23.21 -9.28 1.38
N SER A 143 -22.22 -10.17 1.29
CA SER A 143 -22.41 -11.57 0.85
C SER A 143 -21.94 -12.56 1.92
N LEU A 144 -22.17 -13.86 1.72
CA LEU A 144 -21.61 -14.93 2.57
C LEU A 144 -20.30 -15.52 2.00
N LYS A 145 -19.81 -14.97 0.88
CA LYS A 145 -18.60 -15.46 0.23
C LYS A 145 -17.39 -15.21 1.12
N THR A 146 -16.68 -16.29 1.43
CA THR A 146 -15.61 -16.31 2.43
C THR A 146 -14.43 -17.11 1.90
N MET A 147 -13.23 -16.54 2.07
CA MET A 147 -11.95 -17.17 1.76
C MET A 147 -11.16 -17.37 3.06
N TYR A 148 -10.58 -18.55 3.21
CA TYR A 148 -9.69 -18.93 4.30
C TYR A 148 -8.25 -18.91 3.77
N ILE A 149 -7.44 -18.02 4.32
CA ILE A 149 -6.11 -17.72 3.78
C ILE A 149 -5.05 -18.10 4.81
N GLN A 150 -4.11 -18.94 4.39
CA GLN A 150 -2.87 -19.19 5.12
C GLN A 150 -1.75 -18.31 4.56
N ILE A 151 -0.95 -17.70 5.42
CA ILE A 151 0.12 -16.77 5.06
C ILE A 151 1.46 -17.40 5.44
N LYS A 152 2.40 -17.37 4.48
CA LYS A 152 3.78 -17.77 4.70
C LYS A 152 4.71 -16.66 4.25
N SER A 153 5.54 -16.19 5.17
CA SER A 153 6.42 -15.06 4.95
C SER A 153 7.90 -15.45 5.03
N ARG A 154 8.73 -14.71 4.30
CA ARG A 154 10.18 -14.73 4.43
C ARG A 154 10.66 -13.30 4.60
N PHE A 155 11.60 -13.09 5.53
CA PHE A 155 12.19 -11.78 5.79
C PHE A 155 13.61 -11.76 5.24
N GLY A 156 14.00 -10.66 4.61
CA GLY A 156 15.38 -10.42 4.21
C GLY A 156 15.56 -9.11 3.46
N ASP A 157 16.81 -8.86 3.08
CA ASP A 157 17.30 -7.68 2.37
C ASP A 157 17.36 -7.89 0.85
N ASN A 158 17.57 -9.12 0.38
CA ASN A 158 17.68 -9.42 -1.03
C ASN A 158 16.35 -9.93 -1.63
N PRO A 159 15.62 -9.12 -2.44
CA PRO A 159 14.39 -9.52 -3.11
C PRO A 159 14.59 -10.46 -4.32
N ASP A 160 15.82 -10.73 -4.77
CA ASP A 160 16.08 -11.47 -6.02
C ASP A 160 16.35 -12.98 -5.82
N GLY A 161 16.63 -13.43 -4.60
CA GLY A 161 16.79 -14.85 -4.26
C GLY A 161 15.53 -15.71 -4.43
N ILE A 162 15.68 -17.03 -4.31
CA ILE A 162 14.58 -18.00 -4.37
C ILE A 162 13.72 -17.89 -3.10
N PHE A 163 12.40 -17.91 -3.26
CA PHE A 163 11.47 -18.02 -2.14
C PHE A 163 11.19 -19.50 -1.85
N THR A 164 11.30 -19.90 -0.58
CA THR A 164 10.95 -21.24 -0.13
C THR A 164 10.05 -21.20 1.10
N ALA A 165 9.06 -22.09 1.14
CA ALA A 165 8.19 -22.33 2.29
C ALA A 165 7.73 -23.79 2.32
N THR A 166 7.40 -24.27 3.51
CA THR A 166 6.86 -25.61 3.71
C THR A 166 5.60 -25.53 4.54
N THR A 167 4.58 -26.27 4.13
CA THR A 167 3.30 -26.38 4.84
C THR A 167 2.95 -27.84 5.09
N LYS A 168 2.30 -28.13 6.21
CA LYS A 168 1.81 -29.48 6.51
C LYS A 168 0.61 -29.79 5.62
N THR A 169 0.61 -30.92 4.94
CA THR A 169 -0.50 -31.32 4.06
C THR A 169 -1.82 -31.41 4.82
N VAL A 170 -1.77 -31.88 6.08
CA VAL A 170 -2.96 -32.05 6.94
C VAL A 170 -3.65 -30.75 7.34
N THR A 171 -2.98 -29.61 7.25
CA THR A 171 -3.57 -28.29 7.58
C THR A 171 -4.17 -27.61 6.36
N ILE A 172 -4.12 -28.23 5.17
CA ILE A 172 -4.64 -27.64 3.94
C ILE A 172 -5.89 -28.39 3.53
N VAL A 173 -7.02 -27.71 3.59
CA VAL A 173 -8.29 -28.22 3.08
C VAL A 173 -8.32 -28.03 1.57
N ASP A 174 -8.50 -29.13 0.82
CA ASP A 174 -8.61 -29.15 -0.65
C ASP A 174 -9.94 -28.55 -1.12
N ASN A 175 -10.05 -27.22 -1.08
CA ASN A 175 -11.24 -26.48 -1.47
C ASN A 175 -10.84 -25.11 -2.07
N TYR A 176 -11.61 -24.63 -3.06
CA TYR A 176 -11.39 -23.31 -3.66
C TYR A 176 -11.72 -22.12 -2.75
N SER A 177 -12.37 -22.34 -1.61
CA SER A 177 -12.49 -21.36 -0.51
C SER A 177 -11.20 -21.22 0.29
N THR A 178 -10.22 -22.10 0.10
CA THR A 178 -8.94 -22.09 0.80
C THR A 178 -7.85 -21.66 -0.16
N ALA A 179 -6.98 -20.77 0.28
CA ALA A 179 -5.83 -20.32 -0.50
C ALA A 179 -4.65 -20.03 0.41
N MET A 180 -3.48 -19.88 -0.19
CA MET A 180 -2.30 -19.42 0.53
C MET A 180 -1.67 -18.23 -0.14
N THR A 181 -1.14 -17.36 0.71
CA THR A 181 -0.37 -16.21 0.31
C THR A 181 1.08 -16.38 0.73
N PHE A 182 1.99 -16.38 -0.24
CA PHE A 182 3.43 -16.37 0.00
C PHE A 182 3.98 -14.98 -0.26
N CYS A 183 4.57 -14.36 0.76
CA CYS A 183 5.05 -12.99 0.65
C CYS A 183 6.48 -12.84 1.19
N PHE A 184 7.23 -11.93 0.60
CA PHE A 184 8.54 -11.55 1.12
C PHE A 184 8.44 -10.20 1.80
N PHE A 185 8.99 -10.09 3.01
CA PHE A 185 9.11 -8.83 3.74
C PHE A 185 10.52 -8.28 3.54
N ASN A 186 10.61 -7.14 2.84
CA ASN A 186 11.86 -6.44 2.60
C ASN A 186 12.26 -5.66 3.85
N THR A 187 13.38 -6.05 4.46
CA THR A 187 13.83 -5.47 5.72
C THR A 187 14.50 -4.11 5.58
N GLU A 188 14.93 -3.74 4.37
CA GLU A 188 15.49 -2.42 4.09
C GLU A 188 14.38 -1.38 3.90
N GLU A 189 13.29 -1.77 3.23
CA GLU A 189 12.12 -0.91 3.00
C GLU A 189 11.14 -0.92 4.19
N GLY A 190 11.19 -1.95 5.03
CA GLY A 190 10.28 -2.12 6.16
C GLY A 190 8.85 -2.46 5.75
N ASP A 191 8.68 -3.07 4.58
CA ASP A 191 7.37 -3.44 4.00
C ASP A 191 7.44 -4.75 3.20
N LEU A 192 6.29 -5.28 2.80
CA LEU A 192 6.20 -6.36 1.83
C LEU A 192 6.82 -5.94 0.50
N TRP A 193 7.55 -6.86 -0.13
CA TRP A 193 8.00 -6.71 -1.50
C TRP A 193 6.81 -6.54 -2.45
N ASP A 194 7.05 -5.89 -3.60
CA ASP A 194 5.99 -5.48 -4.53
C ASP A 194 5.16 -6.64 -5.07
N TYR A 195 5.70 -7.85 -5.10
CA TYR A 195 5.00 -9.03 -5.58
C TYR A 195 4.89 -10.11 -4.51
N LEU A 196 3.78 -10.85 -4.58
CA LEU A 196 3.48 -12.00 -3.73
C LEU A 196 2.79 -13.08 -4.58
N TRP A 197 2.75 -14.30 -4.05
CA TRP A 197 1.96 -15.35 -4.67
C TRP A 197 0.64 -15.53 -3.93
N PHE A 198 -0.46 -15.60 -4.67
CA PHE A 198 -1.76 -16.03 -4.17
C PHE A 198 -2.16 -17.32 -4.87
N VAL A 199 -2.17 -18.44 -4.15
CA VAL A 199 -2.32 -19.79 -4.70
C VAL A 199 -3.53 -20.48 -4.07
N PRO A 200 -4.58 -20.84 -4.83
CA PRO A 200 -5.67 -21.66 -4.33
C PRO A 200 -5.16 -23.03 -3.81
N ALA A 201 -5.75 -23.55 -2.74
CA ALA A 201 -5.30 -24.80 -2.11
C ALA A 201 -5.27 -26.00 -3.07
N PRO A 202 -6.27 -26.25 -3.94
CA PRO A 202 -6.22 -27.36 -4.89
C PRO A 202 -5.02 -27.27 -5.85
N ASP A 203 -4.69 -26.04 -6.27
CA ASP A 203 -3.59 -25.78 -7.19
C ASP A 203 -2.24 -25.99 -6.48
N LEU A 204 -2.11 -25.57 -5.22
CA LEU A 204 -0.92 -25.89 -4.44
C LEU A 204 -0.76 -27.41 -4.30
N ILE A 205 -1.78 -28.12 -3.83
CA ILE A 205 -1.70 -29.58 -3.59
C ILE A 205 -1.24 -30.32 -4.84
N LYS A 206 -1.72 -29.87 -6.01
CA LYS A 206 -1.34 -30.40 -7.31
C LYS A 206 0.11 -30.10 -7.70
N HIS A 207 0.59 -28.88 -7.47
CA HIS A 207 1.85 -28.39 -8.04
C HIS A 207 3.03 -28.35 -7.07
N ALA A 208 2.81 -28.38 -5.77
CA ALA A 208 3.85 -28.32 -4.76
C ALA A 208 4.73 -29.57 -4.76
N ASN A 209 5.98 -29.41 -4.32
CA ASN A 209 6.89 -30.53 -4.17
C ASN A 209 6.44 -31.35 -2.95
N LYS A 210 6.25 -32.66 -3.12
CA LYS A 210 5.93 -33.56 -2.01
C LYS A 210 7.21 -33.87 -1.22
N LEU A 211 7.23 -33.48 0.04
CA LEU A 211 8.34 -33.70 0.97
C LEU A 211 7.89 -34.64 2.10
N ASP A 212 8.83 -35.29 2.77
CA ASP A 212 8.56 -36.21 3.90
C ASP A 212 7.44 -37.23 3.59
N GLY A 213 7.58 -37.95 2.48
CA GLY A 213 6.58 -38.93 2.03
C GLY A 213 5.21 -38.34 1.68
N GLY A 214 5.11 -37.02 1.44
CA GLY A 214 3.87 -36.31 1.13
C GLY A 214 3.18 -35.68 2.34
N ARG A 215 3.76 -35.78 3.55
CA ARG A 215 3.26 -35.09 4.75
C ARG A 215 3.46 -33.58 4.71
N LEU A 216 4.42 -33.14 3.91
CA LEU A 216 4.77 -31.74 3.75
C LEU A 216 4.70 -31.33 2.27
N LEU A 217 4.16 -30.14 2.02
CA LEU A 217 4.15 -29.50 0.70
C LEU A 217 5.21 -28.39 0.68
N GLY A 218 6.18 -28.54 -0.21
CA GLY A 218 7.24 -27.56 -0.46
C GLY A 218 6.87 -26.60 -1.57
N PHE A 219 6.80 -25.31 -1.26
CA PHE A 219 6.68 -24.22 -2.20
C PHE A 219 8.07 -23.65 -2.48
N VAL A 220 8.47 -23.63 -3.75
CA VAL A 220 9.76 -23.09 -4.21
C VAL A 220 9.52 -22.30 -5.48
N ALA A 221 9.80 -21.01 -5.46
CA ALA A 221 9.55 -20.12 -6.60
C ALA A 221 10.65 -19.05 -6.74
N GLY A 222 11.04 -18.76 -7.98
CA GLY A 222 11.85 -17.59 -8.28
C GLY A 222 10.99 -16.33 -8.25
N ARG A 223 11.51 -15.23 -7.71
CA ARG A 223 10.76 -13.97 -7.57
C ARG A 223 10.60 -13.18 -8.87
N LYS A 224 11.39 -13.48 -9.91
CA LYS A 224 11.21 -12.89 -11.24
C LYS A 224 10.30 -13.80 -12.07
N LYS A 225 9.29 -13.24 -12.74
CA LYS A 225 8.53 -13.98 -13.77
C LYS A 225 9.52 -14.44 -14.83
N LYS A 226 9.64 -15.75 -14.98
CA LYS A 226 10.40 -16.43 -16.02
C LYS A 226 9.46 -17.50 -16.52
N GLU A 227 8.79 -17.24 -17.63
CA GLU A 227 7.64 -17.98 -18.23
C GLU A 227 7.68 -19.53 -18.14
N SER A 228 8.83 -20.11 -17.85
CA SER A 228 9.09 -21.50 -17.42
C SER A 228 8.67 -21.92 -15.99
N ASN A 229 8.38 -21.01 -15.05
CA ASN A 229 8.14 -21.38 -13.64
C ASN A 229 6.64 -21.61 -13.37
N LYS A 230 6.31 -22.78 -12.82
CA LYS A 230 4.94 -23.22 -12.49
C LYS A 230 4.15 -22.28 -11.57
N TRP A 231 4.82 -21.37 -10.87
CA TRP A 231 4.19 -20.42 -9.95
C TRP A 231 3.96 -19.02 -10.54
N ASP A 232 4.41 -18.74 -11.76
CA ASP A 232 4.41 -17.39 -12.32
C ASP A 232 3.01 -16.82 -12.54
N ASN A 233 2.04 -17.69 -12.82
CA ASN A 233 0.63 -17.32 -12.98
C ASN A 233 -0.02 -16.89 -11.66
N TYR A 234 0.58 -17.24 -10.52
CA TYR A 234 0.11 -16.87 -9.20
C TYR A 234 0.87 -15.66 -8.62
N LEU A 235 1.94 -15.22 -9.27
CA LEU A 235 2.72 -14.05 -8.85
C LEU A 235 2.04 -12.76 -9.33
N ILE A 236 1.61 -11.96 -8.37
CA ILE A 236 0.81 -10.75 -8.57
C ILE A 236 1.43 -9.56 -7.84
N ASP A 237 1.12 -8.34 -8.28
CA ASP A 237 1.40 -7.14 -7.51
C ASP A 237 0.62 -7.21 -6.19
N LYS A 238 1.26 -6.87 -5.07
CA LYS A 238 0.66 -6.95 -3.72
C LYS A 238 -0.65 -6.17 -3.60
N ARG A 239 -0.82 -5.11 -4.40
CA ARG A 239 -2.02 -4.26 -4.43
C ARG A 239 -3.19 -4.91 -5.17
N ASP A 240 -2.92 -5.90 -6.03
CA ASP A 240 -3.95 -6.63 -6.76
C ASP A 240 -4.54 -7.82 -5.97
N LEU A 241 -3.95 -8.14 -4.80
CA LEU A 241 -4.36 -9.28 -3.97
C LEU A 241 -5.86 -9.29 -3.66
N ALA A 242 -6.44 -8.14 -3.32
CA ALA A 242 -7.87 -8.03 -3.03
C ALA A 242 -8.73 -8.44 -4.24
N ASN A 243 -8.36 -7.98 -5.44
CA ASN A 243 -9.08 -8.30 -6.68
C ASN A 243 -8.90 -9.77 -7.07
N GLN A 244 -7.74 -10.36 -6.82
CA GLN A 244 -7.53 -11.80 -7.03
C GLN A 244 -8.35 -12.66 -6.06
N ILE A 245 -8.50 -12.23 -4.80
CA ILE A 245 -9.40 -12.85 -3.83
C ILE A 245 -10.86 -12.77 -4.31
N ILE A 246 -11.30 -11.59 -4.77
CA ILE A 246 -12.67 -11.39 -5.31
C ILE A 246 -12.90 -12.28 -6.53
N ALA A 247 -11.92 -12.37 -7.43
CA ALA A 247 -12.00 -13.25 -8.60
C ALA A 247 -12.11 -14.73 -8.19
N GLN A 248 -11.32 -15.15 -7.20
CA GLN A 248 -11.35 -16.51 -6.66
C GLN A 248 -12.70 -16.83 -5.98
N MET A 249 -13.30 -15.86 -5.28
CA MET A 249 -14.65 -15.97 -4.69
C MET A 249 -15.78 -16.15 -5.72
N LYS A 250 -15.51 -16.04 -7.03
CA LYS A 250 -16.49 -16.40 -8.08
C LYS A 250 -16.53 -17.92 -8.35
N ARG A 251 -15.56 -18.67 -7.83
CA ARG A 251 -15.43 -20.13 -7.99
C ARG A 251 -15.99 -20.91 -6.80
N ILE A 252 -16.51 -20.22 -5.79
CA ILE A 252 -17.12 -20.77 -4.57
C ILE A 252 -18.61 -20.44 -4.52
#